data_AF-A0A4P5W7C9-F1
#
_entry.id   AF-A0A4P5W7C9-F1
#
_cell.length_a   1.000
_cell.length_b   1.000
_cell.length_c   1.000
_cell.angle_alpha   90.00
_cell.angle_beta   90.00
_cell.angle_gamma   90.00
#
_symmetry.space_group_name_H-M   'P 1'
#
loop_
_entity.id
_entity.type
_entity.pdbx_description
1 polymer ?
#
loop_
_entity_poly.entity_id
_entity_poly.type
_entity_poly.pdbx_seq_one_letter_code
_entity_poly.pdbx_strand_id
1 'polypeptide(L)'
;MKFIILLTMLFFALSTQAAEKRIYSTDSIGNRQYDKPSYTITDNGRIYETDSIGNKRYGKQSYRIEGNKILPTDSIGNRQYDKPAFDTK
;
A
#
# COMPACT_ATOMS: atom_id res chain seq x y z
N MET A 1 -24.76 37.82 2.52
CA MET A 1 -23.48 37.56 1.81
C MET A 1 -22.33 37.08 2.70
N LYS A 2 -22.38 37.21 4.04
CA LYS A 2 -21.31 36.71 4.93
C LYS A 2 -21.41 35.20 5.27
N PHE A 3 -22.61 34.60 5.22
CA PHE A 3 -22.81 33.17 5.52
C PHE A 3 -22.51 32.22 4.36
N ILE A 4 -22.49 32.71 3.11
CA ILE A 4 -22.22 31.87 1.92
C ILE A 4 -20.74 31.51 1.82
N ILE A 5 -19.85 32.38 2.30
CA ILE A 5 -18.39 32.16 2.28
C ILE A 5 -17.97 31.11 3.32
N LEU A 6 -18.72 30.96 4.42
CA LEU A 6 -18.41 29.96 5.45
C LEU A 6 -18.76 28.54 5.01
N LEU A 7 -19.79 28.38 4.16
CA LEU A 7 -20.25 27.09 3.66
C LEU A 7 -19.34 26.52 2.55
N THR A 8 -18.68 27.39 1.77
CA THR A 8 -17.70 26.96 0.76
C THR A 8 -16.37 26.53 1.36
N MET A 9 -15.99 27.06 2.54
CA MET A 9 -14.75 26.67 3.23
C MET A 9 -14.85 25.28 3.90
N LEU A 10 -16.06 24.83 4.25
CA LEU A 10 -16.31 23.52 4.86
C LEU A 10 -16.17 22.35 3.87
N PHE A 11 -16.31 22.61 2.56
CA PHE A 11 -16.21 21.58 1.52
C PHE A 11 -14.77 21.15 1.20
N PHE A 12 -13.76 21.89 1.63
CA PHE A 12 -12.35 21.59 1.33
C PHE A 12 -11.68 20.65 2.36
N ALA A 13 -12.39 20.29 3.44
CA ALA A 13 -11.84 19.49 4.53
C ALA A 13 -12.12 17.97 4.40
N LEU A 14 -12.80 17.54 3.34
CA LEU A 14 -12.92 16.12 3.01
C LEU A 14 -11.63 15.64 2.35
N SER A 15 -10.56 15.54 3.15
CA SER A 15 -9.43 14.68 2.79
C SER A 15 -9.98 13.27 2.65
N THR A 16 -10.02 12.76 1.42
CA THR A 16 -10.21 11.34 1.15
C THR A 16 -9.11 10.59 1.89
N GLN A 17 -9.45 9.96 3.03
CA GLN A 17 -8.59 8.96 3.65
C GLN A 17 -8.47 7.83 2.63
N ALA A 18 -7.37 7.84 1.92
CA ALA A 18 -7.08 6.85 0.91
C ALA A 18 -6.78 5.54 1.66
N ALA A 19 -7.56 4.51 1.31
CA ALA A 19 -7.64 3.28 2.09
C ALA A 19 -6.52 2.35 1.65
N GLU A 20 -5.57 2.10 2.55
CA GLU A 20 -4.52 1.11 2.32
C GLU A 20 -5.13 -0.26 1.99
N LYS A 21 -4.68 -0.87 0.88
CA LYS A 21 -5.15 -2.18 0.46
C LYS A 21 -4.23 -3.26 1.02
N ARG A 22 -4.81 -4.33 1.59
CA ARG A 22 -4.04 -5.48 2.10
C ARG A 22 -4.23 -6.73 1.25
N ILE A 23 -3.12 -7.41 0.98
CA ILE A 23 -3.07 -8.75 0.39
C ILE A 23 -2.77 -9.75 1.50
N TYR A 24 -3.61 -10.77 1.62
CA TYR A 24 -3.46 -11.83 2.60
C TYR A 24 -3.03 -13.13 1.95
N SER A 25 -2.25 -13.93 2.69
CA SER A 25 -2.00 -15.32 2.31
C SER A 25 -3.25 -16.15 2.52
N THR A 26 -3.58 -17.01 1.56
CA THR A 26 -4.68 -17.97 1.63
C THR A 26 -4.17 -19.40 1.49
N ASP A 27 -4.91 -20.37 2.04
CA ASP A 27 -4.68 -21.78 1.76
C ASP A 27 -5.19 -22.18 0.35
N SER A 28 -5.05 -23.46 0.00
CA SER A 28 -5.45 -24.00 -1.30
C SER A 28 -6.94 -23.92 -1.60
N ILE A 29 -7.78 -23.68 -0.60
CA ILE A 29 -9.24 -23.57 -0.71
C ILE A 29 -9.76 -22.16 -0.43
N GLY A 30 -8.84 -21.19 -0.25
CA GLY A 30 -9.16 -19.77 -0.13
C GLY A 30 -9.33 -19.22 1.29
N ASN A 31 -9.09 -20.02 2.34
CA ASN A 31 -9.16 -19.51 3.70
C ASN A 31 -7.94 -18.65 4.02
N ARG A 32 -8.18 -17.51 4.69
CA ARG A 32 -7.10 -16.63 5.15
C ARG A 32 -6.22 -17.33 6.20
N GLN A 33 -4.91 -17.24 6.01
CA GLN A 33 -3.91 -17.69 6.99
C GLN A 33 -3.54 -16.52 7.91
N TYR A 34 -4.14 -16.47 9.11
CA TYR A 34 -4.00 -15.35 10.06
C TYR A 34 -2.63 -15.29 10.75
N ASP A 35 -1.93 -16.41 10.82
CA ASP A 35 -0.58 -16.56 11.38
C ASP A 35 0.51 -16.05 10.43
N LYS A 36 0.18 -15.85 9.14
CA LYS A 36 1.13 -15.42 8.13
C LYS A 36 1.17 -13.89 7.95
N PRO A 37 2.35 -13.35 7.56
CA PRO A 37 2.44 -11.95 7.18
C PRO A 37 1.53 -11.65 5.97
N SER A 38 1.20 -10.37 5.86
CA SER A 38 0.42 -9.79 4.78
C SER A 38 1.25 -8.75 4.04
N TYR A 39 0.79 -8.30 2.88
CA TYR A 39 1.38 -7.16 2.18
C TYR A 39 0.40 -6.00 2.17
N THR A 40 0.88 -4.82 2.54
CA THR A 40 0.11 -3.58 2.48
C THR A 40 0.54 -2.79 1.25
N ILE A 41 -0.43 -2.38 0.45
CA ILE A 41 -0.29 -1.50 -0.72
C ILE A 41 -0.83 -0.13 -0.31
N THR A 42 0.04 0.86 -0.32
CA THR A 42 -0.34 2.26 -0.07
C THR A 42 -0.83 2.91 -1.36
N ASP A 43 -1.49 4.07 -1.22
CA ASP A 43 -2.11 4.76 -2.37
C ASP A 43 -1.10 5.27 -3.39
N ASN A 44 0.14 5.52 -2.97
CA ASN A 44 1.26 5.83 -3.86
C ASN A 44 1.90 4.58 -4.51
N GLY A 45 1.25 3.42 -4.39
CA GLY A 45 1.68 2.17 -5.00
C GLY A 45 2.88 1.49 -4.33
N ARG A 46 3.30 1.92 -3.13
CA ARG A 46 4.36 1.21 -2.38
C ARG A 46 3.77 -0.04 -1.75
N ILE A 47 4.54 -1.12 -1.78
CA ILE A 47 4.18 -2.40 -1.18
C ILE A 47 5.21 -2.73 -0.10
N TYR A 48 4.74 -3.08 1.09
CA TYR A 48 5.59 -3.55 2.17
C TYR A 48 4.92 -4.68 2.95
N GLU A 49 5.75 -5.54 3.55
CA GLU A 49 5.27 -6.63 4.38
C GLU A 49 4.81 -6.11 5.75
N THR A 50 3.68 -6.61 6.22
CA THR A 50 3.11 -6.40 7.55
C THR A 50 2.98 -7.72 8.30
N ASP A 51 3.17 -7.69 9.62
CA ASP A 51 2.93 -8.86 10.47
C ASP A 51 1.42 -9.20 10.58
N SER A 52 1.10 -10.25 11.32
CA SER A 52 -0.27 -10.75 11.46
C SER A 52 -1.24 -9.75 12.12
N ILE A 53 -0.72 -8.83 12.94
CA ILE A 53 -1.49 -7.79 13.62
C ILE A 53 -1.44 -6.43 12.91
N GLY A 54 -0.63 -6.32 11.86
CA GLY A 54 -0.61 -5.20 10.94
C GLY A 54 0.55 -4.22 11.08
N ASN A 55 1.59 -4.53 11.87
CA ASN A 55 2.78 -3.68 11.94
C ASN A 55 3.68 -3.91 10.73
N LYS A 56 4.28 -2.83 10.22
CA LYS A 56 5.28 -2.91 9.16
C LYS A 56 6.50 -3.72 9.63
N ARG A 57 6.92 -4.69 8.82
CA ARG A 57 8.12 -5.48 9.05
C ARG A 57 9.32 -4.82 8.39
N TYR A 58 10.12 -4.12 9.20
CA TYR A 58 11.37 -3.50 8.74
C TYR A 58 12.41 -4.56 8.34
N GLY A 59 13.31 -4.20 7.42
CA GLY A 59 14.35 -5.10 6.90
C GLY A 59 13.85 -6.13 5.89
N LYS A 60 12.55 -6.15 5.56
CA LYS A 60 11.98 -6.93 4.47
C LYS A 60 11.99 -6.16 3.16
N GLN A 61 11.98 -6.90 2.05
CA GLN A 61 11.94 -6.34 0.72
C GLN A 61 10.68 -5.47 0.55
N SER A 62 10.87 -4.25 0.06
CA SER A 62 9.77 -3.37 -0.35
C SER A 62 9.64 -3.38 -1.87
N TYR A 63 8.48 -2.97 -2.36
CA TYR A 63 8.23 -2.81 -3.79
C TYR A 63 7.49 -1.50 -4.10
N ARG A 64 7.44 -1.13 -5.37
CA ARG A 64 6.60 -0.06 -5.90
C ARG A 64 5.92 -0.53 -7.17
N ILE A 65 4.63 -0.24 -7.30
CA ILE A 65 3.86 -0.45 -8.52
C ILE A 65 4.12 0.74 -9.44
N GLU A 66 4.59 0.46 -10.65
CA GLU A 66 4.78 1.44 -11.72
C GLU A 66 4.17 0.90 -13.02
N GLY A 67 3.03 1.43 -13.42
CA GLY A 67 2.26 0.90 -14.54
C GLY A 67 1.90 -0.56 -14.32
N ASN A 68 2.35 -1.43 -15.23
CA ASN A 68 2.11 -2.88 -15.17
C ASN A 68 3.27 -3.65 -14.51
N LYS A 69 4.14 -2.97 -13.76
CA LYS A 69 5.32 -3.57 -13.13
C LYS A 69 5.32 -3.39 -11.62
N ILE A 70 5.83 -4.41 -10.93
CA ILE A 70 6.16 -4.38 -9.51
C ILE A 70 7.68 -4.38 -9.40
N LEU A 71 8.21 -3.27 -8.90
CA LEU A 71 9.63 -3.01 -8.83
C LEU A 71 10.12 -3.19 -7.38
N PRO A 72 11.06 -4.10 -7.07
CA PRO A 72 11.77 -4.06 -5.80
C PRO A 72 12.43 -2.70 -5.52
N THR A 73 12.25 -2.25 -4.28
CA THR A 73 12.80 -1.00 -3.74
C THR A 73 13.51 -1.23 -2.40
N ASP A 74 14.44 -0.33 -2.07
CA ASP A 74 15.08 -0.28 -0.75
C ASP A 74 14.13 0.29 0.33
N SER A 75 14.61 0.38 1.58
CA SER A 75 13.81 0.86 2.71
C SER A 75 13.33 2.31 2.60
N ILE A 76 14.00 3.14 1.79
CA ILE A 76 13.65 4.54 1.58
C ILE A 76 12.88 4.77 0.27
N GLY A 77 12.83 3.77 -0.61
CA GLY A 77 12.01 3.73 -1.82
C GLY A 77 12.76 3.84 -3.14
N ASN A 78 14.09 3.72 -3.13
CA ASN A 78 14.85 3.72 -4.38
C ASN A 78 14.73 2.37 -5.07
N ARG A 79 14.69 2.39 -6.40
CA ARG A 79 14.67 1.20 -7.24
C ARG A 79 15.95 0.37 -7.04
N GLN A 80 15.79 -0.91 -6.75
CA GLN A 80 16.87 -1.90 -6.73
C GLN A 80 17.00 -2.55 -8.12
N TYR A 81 17.93 -2.05 -8.94
CA TYR A 81 18.12 -2.51 -10.32
C TYR A 81 18.78 -3.88 -10.44
N ASP A 82 19.47 -4.33 -9.39
CA ASP A 82 20.05 -5.65 -9.23
C ASP A 82 19.00 -6.77 -9.03
N LYS A 83 17.75 -6.39 -8.74
CA LYS A 83 16.64 -7.34 -8.51
C LYS A 83 15.63 -7.33 -9.65
N PRO A 84 15.09 -8.50 -10.04
CA PRO A 84 14.12 -8.60 -11.12
C PRO A 84 12.87 -7.79 -10.80
N ALA A 85 12.25 -7.24 -11.84
CA ALA A 85 10.90 -6.68 -11.79
C ALA A 85 9.89 -7.78 -12.14
N PHE A 86 8.68 -7.66 -11.60
CA PHE A 86 7.57 -8.56 -11.93
C PHE A 86 6.55 -7.80 -12.77
N ASP A 87 5.99 -8.45 -13.79
CA ASP A 87 4.85 -7.91 -14.53
C ASP A 87 3.54 -8.29 -13.82
N THR A 88 2.54 -7.41 -13.88
CA THR A 88 1.21 -7.62 -13.28
C THR A 88 0.21 -8.24 -14.25
N LYS A 89 0.68 -8.75 -15.41
CA LYS A 89 -0.15 -9.31 -16.49
C LYS A 89 -0.33 -10.81 -16.35
#